data_AF-A0A3P1XLH8-F1
#
_entry.id   AF-A0A3P1XLH8-F1
#
_cell.length_a   1.000
_cell.length_b   1.000
_cell.length_c   1.000
_cell.angle_alpha   90.00
_cell.angle_beta   90.00
_cell.angle_gamma   90.00
#
_symmetry.space_group_name_H-M   'P 1'
#
loop_
_entity.id
_entity.type
_entity.pdbx_description
1 polymer ?
#
loop_
_entity_poly.entity_id
_entity_poly.type
_entity_poly.pdbx_seq_one_letter_code
_entity_poly.pdbx_strand_id
1 'polypeptide(L)' 'MQWQTKLPLIAILRGITPDEALVHVGAVIDAGFDAVEIPLNSP' A
#
# COMPACT_ATOMS: atom_id res chain seq x y z
N MET A 1 -18.63 -4.77 -12.21
CA MET A 1 -17.23 -4.56 -12.59
C MET A 1 -16.37 -5.51 -11.78
N GLN A 2 -15.31 -6.06 -12.38
CA GLN A 2 -14.35 -6.91 -11.68
C GLN A 2 -13.11 -6.10 -11.30
N TRP A 3 -12.42 -6.54 -10.25
CA TRP A 3 -11.16 -5.97 -9.81
C TRP A 3 -10.06 -6.20 -10.87
N GLN A 4 -9.24 -5.17 -11.13
CA GLN A 4 -8.23 -5.20 -12.20
C GLN A 4 -6.83 -5.61 -11.73
N THR A 5 -6.61 -5.76 -10.41
CA THR A 5 -5.35 -6.28 -9.88
C THR A 5 -5.45 -7.78 -9.61
N LYS A 6 -4.31 -8.45 -9.50
CA LYS A 6 -4.21 -9.91 -9.31
C LYS A 6 -4.64 -10.33 -7.91
N LEU A 7 -4.41 -9.47 -6.91
CA LEU A 7 -4.81 -9.72 -5.53
C LEU A 7 -5.88 -8.72 -5.10
N PRO A 8 -7.13 -9.15 -4.77
CA PRO A 8 -8.19 -8.25 -4.36
C PRO A 8 -8.05 -7.79 -2.90
N LEU A 9 -6.84 -7.35 -2.51
CA LEU A 9 -6.50 -6.79 -1.21
C LEU A 9 -5.80 -5.45 -1.40
N ILE A 10 -6.17 -4.46 -0.58
CA ILE A 10 -5.55 -3.13 -0.59
C ILE A 10 -4.76 -2.97 0.71
N ALA A 11 -3.47 -2.67 0.62
CA ALA A 11 -2.66 -2.31 1.79
C ALA A 11 -2.89 -0.83 2.14
N ILE A 12 -3.43 -0.55 3.33
CA ILE A 12 -3.66 0.81 3.82
C ILE A 12 -2.56 1.16 4.83
N LEU A 13 -1.65 2.05 4.44
CA LEU A 13 -0.49 2.45 5.27
C LEU A 13 -0.77 3.80 5.95
N ARG A 14 -1.72 3.81 6.89
CA ARG A 14 -2.12 5.03 7.61
C ARG A 14 -1.06 5.48 8.62
N GLY A 15 -0.74 6.77 8.61
CA GLY A 15 0.18 7.36 9.58
C GLY A 15 1.65 7.17 9.22
N ILE A 16 1.92 6.67 8.01
CA ILE A 16 3.28 6.47 7.50
C ILE A 16 3.95 7.81 7.20
N THR A 17 5.23 7.96 7.52
CA THR A 17 6.03 9.16 7.19
C THR A 17 6.70 9.05 5.80
N PRO A 18 7.12 10.17 5.19
CA PRO A 18 7.79 10.16 3.89
C PRO A 18 9.09 9.33 3.83
N ASP A 19 9.85 9.28 4.93
CA ASP A 19 11.13 8.58 5.01
C ASP A 19 10.98 7.06 5.11
N GLU A 20 9.88 6.56 5.69
CA GLU A 20 9.63 5.12 5.81
C GLU A 20 8.77 4.57 4.66
N ALA A 21 8.10 5.44 3.88
CA ALA A 21 7.18 5.08 2.80
C ALA A 21 7.73 4.01 1.83
N LEU A 22 8.94 4.20 1.31
CA LEU A 22 9.52 3.29 0.32
C LEU A 22 9.76 1.89 0.88
N VAL A 23 10.20 1.78 2.13
CA VAL A 23 10.50 0.49 2.77
C VAL A 23 9.22 -0.30 3.00
N HIS A 24 8.16 0.33 3.51
CA HIS A 24 6.90 -0.34 3.80
C HIS A 24 6.10 -0.68 2.54
N VAL A 25 6.08 0.22 1.54
CA VAL A 25 5.44 -0.05 0.24
C VAL A 25 6.16 -1.20 -0.47
N GLY A 26 7.51 -1.22 -0.45
CA GLY A 26 8.29 -2.32 -0.99
C GLY A 26 7.96 -3.65 -0.32
N ALA A 27 7.90 -3.68 1.02
CA ALA A 27 7.61 -4.90 1.77
C ALA A 27 6.24 -5.53 1.42
N VAL A 28 5.19 -4.72 1.24
CA VAL A 28 3.88 -5.26 0.85
C VAL A 28 3.86 -5.73 -0.60
N ILE A 29 4.59 -5.07 -1.50
CA ILE A 29 4.74 -5.49 -2.90
C ILE A 29 5.49 -6.84 -2.97
N ASP A 30 6.58 -6.99 -2.24
CA ASP A 30 7.35 -8.24 -2.17
C ASP A 30 6.52 -9.39 -1.58
N ALA A 31 5.59 -9.08 -0.68
CA ALA A 31 4.63 -10.03 -0.13
C ALA A 31 3.47 -10.37 -1.10
N GLY A 32 3.39 -9.71 -2.26
CA GLY A 32 2.42 -9.99 -3.32
C GLY A 32 1.23 -9.03 -3.40
N PHE A 33 1.19 -7.94 -2.63
CA PHE A 33 0.20 -6.88 -2.84
C PHE A 33 0.49 -6.12 -4.13
N ASP A 34 -0.57 -5.74 -4.83
CA ASP A 34 -0.50 -4.95 -6.06
C ASP A 34 -1.47 -3.74 -6.06
N ALA A 35 -2.01 -3.43 -4.88
CA ALA A 35 -2.77 -2.21 -4.59
C ALA A 35 -2.40 -1.68 -3.19
N VAL A 36 -1.99 -0.40 -3.11
CA VAL A 36 -1.57 0.26 -1.87
C VAL A 36 -2.19 1.67 -1.83
N GLU A 37 -2.66 2.11 -0.67
CA GLU A 37 -3.05 3.50 -0.43
C GLU A 37 -2.42 4.08 0.84
N ILE A 38 -2.27 5.41 0.83
CA ILE A 38 -1.85 6.20 2.00
C ILE A 38 -2.95 7.23 2.28
N PRO A 39 -3.66 7.14 3.41
CA PRO A 39 -4.68 8.10 3.78
C PRO A 39 -4.12 9.52 3.91
N LEU A 40 -4.92 10.52 3.51
CA LEU A 40 -4.56 11.95 3.53
C LEU A 40 -4.37 12.55 4.93
N ASN A 41 -4.67 11.78 5.99
CA ASN A 41 -4.38 12.15 7.38
C ASN A 41 -3.10 11.49 7.93
N SER A 42 -2.23 11.01 7.03
CA SER A 42 -0.86 10.60 7.35
C SER A 42 0.06 11.84 7.40
N PRO A 43 1.11 11.81 8.24
CA PRO A 43 2.05 12.92 8.41
C PRO A 43 2.91 13.21 7.16
#